data_AF-A0A963Q6Q6-F1
#
_entry.id   AF-A0A963Q6Q6-F1
#
_cell.length_a   1.000
_cell.length_b   1.000
_cell.length_c   1.000
_cell.angle_alpha   90.00
_cell.angle_beta   90.00
_cell.angle_gamma   90.00
#
_symmetry.space_group_name_H-M   'P 1'
#
loop_
_entity.id
_entity.type
_entity.pdbx_description
1 polymer ?
#
loop_
_entity_poly.entity_id
_entity_poly.type
_entity_poly.pdbx_seq_one_letter_code
_entity_poly.pdbx_strand_id
1 'polypeptide(L)' 'WMKLSEWKSQFWNLLRSSVIGTWIGILPGVGASVGSLVAYTVAKNVSRTPEEFGTGSPSGIVASEAANNATVGGAL' A
#
# COMPACT_ATOMS: atom_id res chain seq x y z
N TRP A 1 -17.11 -2.10 7.04
CA TRP A 1 -15.91 -1.26 7.26
C TRP A 1 -15.05 -1.95 8.30
N MET A 2 -13.71 -1.96 8.15
CA MET A 2 -12.80 -2.80 8.96
C MET A 2 -12.99 -2.63 10.47
N LYS A 3 -12.91 -3.74 11.22
CA LYS A 3 -12.97 -3.73 12.69
C LYS A 3 -11.64 -3.20 13.26
N LEU A 4 -11.67 -2.62 14.46
CA LEU A 4 -10.47 -2.09 15.16
C LEU A 4 -9.34 -3.12 15.31
N SER A 5 -9.69 -4.42 15.46
CA SER A 5 -8.72 -5.52 15.52
C SER A 5 -8.02 -5.77 14.18
N GLU A 6 -8.75 -5.65 13.06
CA GLU A 6 -8.19 -5.76 11.71
C GLU A 6 -7.28 -4.56 11.42
N TRP A 7 -7.61 -3.37 11.91
CA TRP A 7 -6.77 -2.18 11.80
C TRP A 7 -5.38 -2.38 12.42
N LYS A 8 -5.30 -3.01 13.60
CA LYS A 8 -4.01 -3.36 14.22
C LYS A 8 -3.22 -4.36 13.38
N SER A 9 -3.89 -5.31 12.73
CA SER A 9 -3.22 -6.27 11.83
C SER A 9 -2.67 -5.62 10.56
N GLN A 10 -3.29 -4.53 10.11
CA GLN A 10 -2.88 -3.78 8.93
C GLN A 10 -1.78 -2.75 9.21
N PHE A 11 -1.42 -2.50 10.47
CA PHE A 11 -0.41 -1.51 10.83
C PHE A 11 0.94 -1.76 10.11
N TRP A 12 1.40 -3.01 10.09
CA TRP A 12 2.62 -3.37 9.36
C TRP A 12 2.47 -3.24 7.84
N ASN A 13 1.27 -3.50 7.30
CA ASN A 13 0.99 -3.34 5.88
C ASN A 13 1.01 -1.86 5.47
N LEU A 14 0.43 -1.00 6.31
CA LEU A 14 0.41 0.44 6.14
C LEU A 14 1.83 1.00 6.16
N LEU A 15 2.62 0.67 7.19
CA LEU A 15 4.00 1.16 7.31
C LEU A 15 4.87 0.75 6.10
N ARG A 16 4.81 -0.53 5.72
CA ARG A 16 5.45 -1.07 4.51
C ARG A 16 5.09 -0.27 3.27
N SER A 17 3.79 -0.07 3.05
CA SER A 17 3.28 0.53 1.83
C SER A 17 3.60 2.02 1.77
N SER A 18 3.58 2.71 2.91
CA SER A 18 4.03 4.08 3.02
C SER A 18 5.52 4.22 2.69
N VAL A 19 6.37 3.32 3.19
CA VAL A 19 7.80 3.31 2.83
C VAL A 19 7.97 3.14 1.32
N ILE A 20 7.27 2.19 0.70
CA ILE A 20 7.28 2.00 -0.76
C ILE A 20 6.85 3.28 -1.49
N GLY A 21 5.74 3.89 -1.07
CA GLY A 21 5.23 5.14 -1.65
C GLY A 21 6.23 6.29 -1.57
N THR A 22 6.87 6.49 -0.41
CA THR A 22 7.90 7.53 -0.25
C THR A 22 9.12 7.26 -1.14
N TRP A 23 9.62 6.03 -1.19
CA TRP A 23 10.74 5.67 -2.07
C TRP A 23 10.43 5.91 -3.54
N ILE A 24 9.22 5.60 -3.97
CA ILE A 24 8.77 5.86 -5.34
C ILE A 24 8.56 7.36 -5.59
N GLY A 25 8.06 8.11 -4.61
CA GLY A 25 7.85 9.56 -4.70
C GLY A 25 9.13 10.36 -4.85
N ILE A 26 10.25 9.88 -4.27
CA ILE A 26 11.58 10.47 -4.44
C ILE A 26 12.07 10.33 -5.90
N LEU A 27 11.59 9.34 -6.65
CA LEU A 27 12.03 9.10 -8.02
C LEU A 27 11.29 10.03 -9.00
N PRO A 28 12.01 10.92 -9.72
CA PRO A 28 11.39 11.81 -10.68
C PRO A 28 10.74 11.00 -11.81
N GLY A 29 9.49 11.33 -12.14
CA GLY A 29 8.76 10.74 -13.26
C GLY A 29 8.09 9.38 -13.01
N VAL A 30 8.21 8.77 -11.83
CA VAL A 30 7.61 7.44 -11.53
C VAL A 30 6.15 7.54 -11.04
N GLY A 31 5.78 8.63 -10.37
CA GLY A 31 4.38 8.96 -10.04
C GLY A 31 3.70 8.02 -9.03
N ALA A 32 2.60 8.50 -8.44
CA ALA A 32 1.89 7.80 -7.37
C ALA A 32 1.23 6.49 -7.82
N SER A 33 0.77 6.40 -9.07
CA SER A 33 0.12 5.19 -9.61
C SER A 33 1.04 3.97 -9.60
N VAL A 34 2.33 4.15 -9.95
CA VAL A 34 3.32 3.06 -9.91
C VAL A 34 3.59 2.65 -8.47
N GLY A 35 3.72 3.62 -7.54
CA GLY A 35 3.90 3.34 -6.12
C GLY A 35 2.77 2.51 -5.53
N SER A 36 1.53 2.86 -5.86
CA SER A 36 0.33 2.11 -5.46
C SER A 36 0.33 0.67 -6.01
N LEU A 37 0.66 0.48 -7.29
CA LEU A 37 0.70 -0.86 -7.90
C LEU A 37 1.81 -1.74 -7.31
N VAL A 38 2.98 -1.15 -7.04
CA VAL A 38 4.10 -1.86 -6.41
C VAL A 38 3.71 -2.24 -4.98
N ALA A 39 3.19 -1.32 -4.18
CA ALA A 39 2.75 -1.60 -2.82
C ALA A 39 1.64 -2.67 -2.77
N TYR A 40 0.67 -2.60 -3.69
CA TYR A 40 -0.37 -3.61 -3.86
C TYR A 40 0.20 -4.99 -4.15
N THR A 41 1.17 -5.07 -5.07
CA THR A 41 1.82 -6.32 -5.46
C THR A 41 2.63 -6.90 -4.31
N VAL A 42 3.38 -6.05 -3.59
CA VAL A 42 4.12 -6.47 -2.40
C VAL A 42 3.16 -6.97 -1.32
N ALA A 43 2.06 -6.25 -1.06
CA ALA A 43 1.04 -6.65 -0.09
C ALA A 43 0.37 -7.98 -0.47
N LYS A 44 0.16 -8.25 -1.76
CA LYS A 44 -0.34 -9.54 -2.26
C LYS A 44 0.66 -10.66 -1.98
N ASN A 45 1.94 -10.47 -2.31
CA ASN A 45 2.98 -11.49 -2.20
C ASN A 45 3.25 -11.93 -0.75
N VAL A 46 3.08 -11.02 0.20
CA VAL A 46 3.28 -11.28 1.64
C VAL A 46 1.99 -11.63 2.37
N SER A 47 0.85 -11.61 1.69
CA SER A 47 -0.43 -11.97 2.29
C SER A 47 -0.52 -13.48 2.52
N ARG A 48 -1.24 -13.87 3.57
CA ARG A 48 -1.65 -15.27 3.79
C ARG A 48 -2.86 -15.66 2.93
N THR A 49 -3.58 -14.68 2.41
CA THR A 49 -4.76 -14.81 1.53
C THR A 49 -4.57 -14.01 0.23
N PRO A 50 -3.56 -14.34 -0.61
CA PRO A 50 -3.31 -13.63 -1.87
C PRO A 50 -4.48 -13.71 -2.87
N GLU A 51 -5.36 -14.69 -2.73
CA GLU A 51 -6.56 -14.90 -3.56
C GLU A 51 -7.63 -13.81 -3.40
N GLU A 52 -7.66 -13.10 -2.29
CA GLU A 52 -8.61 -11.98 -2.06
C GLU A 52 -8.19 -10.72 -2.85
N PHE A 53 -6.95 -10.66 -3.33
CA PHE A 53 -6.44 -9.54 -4.10
C PHE A 53 -7.01 -9.60 -5.52
N GLY A 54 -7.75 -8.55 -5.90
CA GLY A 54 -8.49 -8.44 -7.16
C GLY A 54 -10.00 -8.59 -6.97
N THR A 55 -10.44 -9.08 -5.81
CA THR A 55 -11.86 -9.23 -5.43
C THR A 55 -12.28 -8.23 -4.35
N GLY A 56 -11.47 -7.20 -4.11
CA GLY A 56 -11.73 -6.19 -3.09
C GLY A 56 -11.06 -6.43 -1.72
N SER A 57 -9.92 -7.15 -1.66
CA SER A 57 -9.16 -7.30 -0.42
C SER A 57 -8.90 -5.97 0.29
N PRO A 58 -9.28 -5.84 1.58
CA PRO A 58 -8.96 -4.66 2.38
C PRO A 58 -7.46 -4.40 2.48
N SER A 59 -6.64 -5.45 2.57
CA SER A 59 -5.17 -5.34 2.61
C SER A 59 -4.60 -4.70 1.34
N GLY A 60 -5.20 -5.01 0.18
CA GLY A 60 -4.84 -4.40 -1.09
C GLY A 60 -5.20 -2.92 -1.14
N ILE A 61 -6.40 -2.56 -0.68
CA ILE A 61 -6.86 -1.16 -0.62
C ILE A 61 -5.95 -0.35 0.32
N VAL A 62 -5.69 -0.85 1.52
CA VAL A 62 -4.80 -0.18 2.49
C VAL A 62 -3.40 0.02 1.91
N ALA A 63 -2.86 -0.98 1.21
CA ALA A 63 -1.52 -0.86 0.61
C ALA A 63 -1.46 0.20 -0.49
N SER A 64 -2.40 0.18 -1.43
CA SER A 64 -2.47 1.17 -2.51
C SER A 64 -2.65 2.58 -1.97
N GLU A 65 -3.61 2.80 -1.08
CA GLU A 65 -3.92 4.14 -0.54
C GLU A 65 -2.77 4.68 0.33
N ALA A 66 -2.14 3.83 1.14
CA ALA A 66 -1.01 4.22 1.97
C ALA A 66 0.21 4.63 1.12
N ALA A 67 0.48 3.91 0.03
CA ALA A 67 1.56 4.23 -0.88
C ALA A 67 1.26 5.50 -1.70
N ASN A 68 0.02 5.65 -2.19
CA ASN A 68 -0.42 6.84 -2.90
C ASN A 68 -0.19 8.10 -2.06
N ASN A 69 -0.68 8.10 -0.81
CA ASN A 69 -0.56 9.24 0.08
C ASN A 69 0.89 9.51 0.50
N ALA A 70 1.69 8.46 0.72
CA ALA A 70 3.10 8.60 1.06
C ALA A 70 3.97 9.10 -0.11
N THR A 71 3.53 8.88 -1.36
CA THR A 71 4.19 9.43 -2.54
C THR A 71 4.10 10.96 -2.54
N VAL A 72 2.95 11.52 -2.16
CA VAL A 72 2.73 12.99 -2.10
C VAL A 72 3.62 13.64 -1.05
N GLY A 73 3.83 12.99 0.10
CA GLY A 73 4.75 13.49 1.14
C GLY A 73 6.23 13.47 0.73
N GLY A 74 6.63 12.64 -0.25
CA GLY A 74 7.97 12.64 -0.82
C GLY A 74 8.15 13.60 -2.01
N ALA A 75 7.06 14.17 -2.51
CA ALA A 75 7.05 15.09 -3.66
C ALA A 75 6.96 16.58 -3.26
N LEU A 76 6.79 16.87 -1.97
CA LEU A 76 6.76 18.23 -1.39
C LEU A 76 8.17 18.75 -1.05
#